data_AF-A0A814QRY7-F1
#
_entry.id   AF-A0A814QRY7-F1
#
_cell.length_a   1.000
_cell.length_b   1.000
_cell.length_c   1.000
_cell.angle_alpha   90.00
_cell.angle_beta   90.00
_cell.angle_gamma   90.00
#
_symmetry.space_group_name_H-M   'P 1'
#
loop_
_entity.id
_entity.type
_entity.pdbx_description
1 polymer ?
#
loop_
_entity_poly.entity_id
_entity_poly.type
_entity_poly.pdbx_seq_one_letter_code
_entity_poly.pdbx_strand_id
1 'polypeptide(L)'
;MNPPLNKRTPSQTDIAEFKDLTKRDALTRLQKSLNKLVMTGQSQSQKNSRTELEGYEQLFSRYLLDNVDQPSIDWQDILPPPEDTIIPYQKLLETNIDDAKELLNKLIVVKLNGGLGTTMGCQGPKSVISVRSGLTFLDLNIQQLEQLNRTYGCDVPLILMNSFNTHEETEKILQKYSHVSVKIYNFNQSKYPRIDRETLLPVATSIDGSDNACWYPPGHGDIYQAFYQSGLLDQFIEQGKEYMFLSNIDNLGATVDLCKINILVLFVSI
;
A
#
# COMPACT_ATOMS: atom_id res chain seq x y z
N MET A 1 -3.27 28.80 -62.78
CA MET A 1 -3.60 27.51 -62.16
C MET A 1 -2.64 27.31 -60.99
N ASN A 2 -3.12 27.42 -59.74
CA ASN A 2 -2.28 27.12 -58.58
C ASN A 2 -2.17 25.59 -58.42
N PRO A 3 -0.97 25.04 -58.18
CA PRO A 3 -0.82 23.61 -57.99
C PRO A 3 -1.48 23.18 -56.67
N PRO A 4 -1.96 21.93 -56.56
CA PRO A 4 -2.64 21.46 -55.36
C PRO A 4 -1.67 21.44 -54.18
N LEU A 5 -2.08 22.00 -53.04
CA LEU A 5 -1.38 21.85 -51.78
C LEU A 5 -1.28 20.36 -51.46
N ASN A 6 -0.06 19.84 -51.53
CA ASN A 6 0.27 18.47 -51.19
C ASN A 6 0.12 18.32 -49.66
N LYS A 7 -1.09 18.02 -49.18
CA LYS A 7 -1.33 17.67 -47.77
C LYS A 7 -0.69 16.29 -47.53
N ARG A 8 0.57 16.31 -47.07
CA ARG A 8 1.24 15.11 -46.57
C ARG A 8 0.42 14.55 -45.41
N THR A 9 -0.13 13.35 -45.58
CA THR A 9 -0.72 12.58 -44.49
C THR A 9 0.44 12.10 -43.60
N PRO A 10 0.43 12.35 -42.28
CA PRO A 10 1.52 11.91 -41.40
C PRO A 10 1.67 10.39 -41.46
N SER A 11 2.90 9.90 -41.52
CA SER A 11 3.16 8.46 -41.42
C SER A 11 2.83 7.96 -40.01
N GLN A 12 2.58 6.66 -39.83
CA GLN A 12 2.34 6.09 -38.50
C GLN A 12 3.52 6.33 -37.54
N THR A 13 4.74 6.40 -38.09
CA THR A 13 5.97 6.73 -37.36
C THR A 13 5.96 8.18 -36.86
N ASP A 14 5.57 9.14 -37.70
CA ASP A 14 5.47 10.56 -37.31
C ASP A 14 4.43 10.78 -36.21
N ILE A 15 3.33 10.00 -36.23
CA ILE A 15 2.27 10.06 -35.20
C ILE A 15 2.77 9.48 -33.88
N ALA A 16 3.54 8.38 -33.91
CA ALA A 16 4.13 7.77 -32.73
C ALA A 16 5.17 8.70 -32.09
N GLU A 17 6.07 9.28 -32.88
CA GLU A 17 7.06 10.25 -32.41
C GLU A 17 6.41 11.50 -31.80
N PHE A 18 5.33 12.02 -32.43
CA PHE A 18 4.58 13.14 -31.88
C PHE A 18 3.90 12.78 -30.55
N LYS A 19 3.29 11.60 -30.45
CA LYS A 19 2.72 11.10 -29.18
C LYS A 19 3.79 11.02 -28.10
N ASP A 20 4.97 10.49 -28.40
CA ASP A 20 6.07 10.39 -27.43
C ASP A 20 6.59 11.77 -26.97
N LEU A 21 6.69 12.73 -27.89
CA LEU A 21 7.04 14.11 -27.53
C LEU A 21 5.98 14.73 -26.60
N THR A 22 4.70 14.54 -26.89
CA THR A 22 3.62 15.06 -26.01
C THR A 22 3.62 14.42 -24.63
N LYS A 23 3.95 13.13 -24.51
CA LYS A 23 4.12 12.43 -23.23
C LYS A 23 5.27 13.03 -22.41
N ARG A 24 6.44 13.26 -23.03
CA ARG A 24 7.59 13.89 -22.36
C ARG A 24 7.29 15.31 -21.89
N ASP A 25 6.57 16.08 -22.70
CA ASP A 25 6.12 17.42 -22.33
C ASP A 25 5.16 17.39 -21.14
N ALA A 26 4.22 16.45 -21.12
CA ALA A 26 3.29 16.26 -20.00
C ALA A 26 4.04 15.93 -18.70
N LEU A 27 4.99 15.01 -18.74
CA LEU A 27 5.85 14.67 -17.60
C LEU A 27 6.62 15.90 -17.10
N THR A 28 7.26 16.65 -18.01
CA THR A 28 8.02 17.86 -17.65
C THR A 28 7.14 18.93 -17.00
N ARG A 29 5.90 19.08 -17.46
CA ARG A 29 4.92 20.01 -16.86
C ARG A 29 4.50 19.54 -15.46
N LEU A 30 4.26 18.25 -15.29
CA LEU A 30 3.95 17.66 -13.99
C LEU A 30 5.09 17.91 -12.99
N GLN A 31 6.33 17.58 -13.36
CA GLN A 31 7.51 17.78 -12.50
C GLN A 31 7.67 19.24 -12.07
N LYS A 32 7.46 20.20 -12.98
CA LYS A 32 7.48 21.63 -12.64
C LYS A 32 6.37 22.00 -11.65
N SER A 33 5.19 21.42 -11.78
CA SER A 33 4.07 21.65 -10.87
C SER A 33 4.33 21.04 -9.49
N LEU A 34 4.88 19.83 -9.43
CA LEU A 34 5.23 19.15 -8.19
C LEU A 34 6.34 19.88 -7.44
N ASN A 35 7.37 20.35 -8.14
CA ASN A 35 8.41 21.18 -7.52
C ASN A 35 7.84 22.47 -6.93
N LYS A 36 6.90 23.13 -7.62
CA LYS A 36 6.20 24.29 -7.04
C LYS A 36 5.41 23.91 -5.79
N LEU A 37 4.73 22.76 -5.82
CA LEU A 37 3.97 22.23 -4.70
C LEU A 37 4.87 21.97 -3.49
N VAL A 38 6.03 21.32 -3.67
CA VAL A 38 7.05 21.10 -2.62
C VAL A 38 7.45 22.41 -1.95
N MET A 39 7.68 23.47 -2.72
CA MET A 39 8.12 24.75 -2.18
C MET A 39 7.08 25.47 -1.32
N THR A 40 5.82 25.01 -1.29
CA THR A 40 4.77 25.59 -0.43
C THR A 40 4.83 25.12 1.02
N GLY A 41 5.44 23.95 1.29
CA GLY A 41 5.46 23.35 2.62
C GLY A 41 6.60 23.83 3.53
N GLN A 42 6.50 23.54 4.83
CA GLN A 42 7.59 23.79 5.80
C GLN A 42 8.78 22.83 5.61
N SER A 43 9.99 23.21 6.04
CA SER A 43 11.25 22.47 5.76
C SER A 43 11.26 20.97 6.10
N GLN A 44 10.53 20.52 7.13
CA GLN A 44 10.42 19.10 7.48
C GLN A 44 9.39 18.38 6.59
N SER A 45 8.24 19.01 6.33
CA SER A 45 7.19 18.51 5.42
C SER A 45 7.75 18.35 4.00
N GLN A 46 8.59 19.28 3.55
CA GLN A 46 9.27 19.26 2.26
C GLN A 46 10.09 18.00 2.01
N LYS A 47 10.83 17.50 3.02
CA LYS A 47 11.68 16.32 2.85
C LYS A 47 10.85 15.05 2.65
N ASN A 48 9.84 14.85 3.48
CA ASN A 48 8.97 13.68 3.40
C ASN A 48 8.16 13.69 2.09
N SER A 49 7.57 14.83 1.76
CA SER A 49 6.79 14.97 0.53
C SER A 49 7.65 14.83 -0.73
N ARG A 50 8.95 15.15 -0.68
CA ARG A 50 9.82 14.95 -1.85
C ARG A 50 9.94 13.48 -2.22
N THR A 51 10.18 12.61 -1.23
CA THR A 51 10.29 11.16 -1.48
C THR A 51 8.96 10.56 -1.92
N GLU A 52 7.84 11.03 -1.36
CA GLU A 52 6.50 10.62 -1.81
C GLU A 52 6.27 11.03 -3.27
N LEU A 53 6.59 12.28 -3.62
CA LEU A 53 6.36 12.82 -4.96
C LEU A 53 7.30 12.22 -6.02
N GLU A 54 8.50 11.79 -5.64
CA GLU A 54 9.37 11.01 -6.53
C GLU A 54 8.73 9.67 -6.93
N GLY A 55 8.12 8.94 -5.97
CA GLY A 55 7.36 7.72 -6.27
C GLY A 55 6.15 8.00 -7.17
N TYR A 56 5.47 9.13 -6.94
CA TYR A 56 4.37 9.57 -7.78
C TYR A 56 4.80 9.92 -9.22
N GLU A 57 5.94 10.58 -9.40
CA GLU A 57 6.51 10.86 -10.73
C GLU A 57 6.83 9.57 -11.49
N GLN A 58 7.40 8.57 -10.81
CA GLN A 58 7.67 7.26 -11.41
C GLN A 58 6.38 6.57 -11.84
N LEU A 59 5.35 6.59 -10.98
CA LEU A 59 4.04 6.04 -11.29
C LEU A 59 3.40 6.73 -12.49
N PHE A 60 3.47 8.06 -12.55
CA PHE A 60 2.94 8.84 -13.66
C PHE A 60 3.71 8.61 -14.96
N SER A 61 5.04 8.51 -14.89
CA SER A 61 5.87 8.16 -16.04
C SER A 61 5.47 6.79 -16.60
N ARG A 62 5.25 5.79 -15.72
CA ARG A 62 4.76 4.48 -16.15
C ARG A 62 3.37 4.57 -16.78
N TYR A 63 2.45 5.33 -16.18
CA TYR A 63 1.12 5.57 -16.74
C TYR A 63 1.16 6.18 -18.16
N LEU A 64 2.08 7.10 -18.44
CA LEU A 64 2.25 7.66 -19.78
C LEU A 64 2.90 6.68 -20.76
N LEU A 65 3.81 5.83 -20.29
CA LEU A 65 4.50 4.82 -21.10
C LEU A 65 3.59 3.65 -21.46
N ASP A 66 2.70 3.25 -20.55
CA ASP A 66 1.70 2.22 -20.79
C ASP A 66 0.79 2.68 -21.93
N ASN A 67 1.03 2.11 -23.12
CA ASN A 67 0.28 2.45 -24.31
C ASN A 67 -1.15 1.95 -24.15
N VAL A 68 -2.11 2.88 -24.07
CA VAL A 68 -3.56 2.60 -24.08
C VAL A 68 -3.98 1.70 -25.25
N ASP A 69 -3.17 1.67 -26.31
CA ASP A 69 -3.42 0.95 -27.57
C ASP A 69 -2.83 -0.48 -27.62
N GLN A 70 -2.08 -0.95 -26.62
CA GLN A 70 -1.56 -2.33 -26.55
C GLN A 70 -2.04 -3.05 -25.29
N PRO A 71 -2.67 -4.24 -25.41
CA PRO A 71 -3.00 -5.03 -24.24
C PRO A 71 -1.70 -5.43 -23.53
N SER A 72 -1.62 -5.19 -22.22
CA SER A 72 -0.45 -5.50 -21.39
C SER A 72 -0.13 -6.99 -21.28
N ILE A 73 -1.02 -7.84 -21.78
CA ILE A 73 -0.94 -9.30 -21.71
C ILE A 73 -1.39 -9.86 -23.07
N ASP A 74 -0.55 -10.66 -23.69
CA ASP A 74 -0.98 -11.51 -24.81
C ASP A 74 -1.75 -12.70 -24.24
N TRP A 75 -2.99 -12.87 -24.69
CA TRP A 75 -3.85 -13.97 -24.23
C TRP A 75 -3.27 -15.35 -24.56
N GLN A 76 -2.46 -15.44 -25.62
CA GLN A 76 -1.83 -16.70 -26.03
C GLN A 76 -0.74 -17.17 -25.05
N ASP A 77 -0.16 -16.24 -24.29
CA ASP A 77 0.89 -16.54 -23.31
C ASP A 77 0.33 -16.94 -21.94
N ILE A 78 -1.00 -16.90 -21.75
CA ILE A 78 -1.65 -17.27 -20.50
C ILE A 78 -1.76 -18.80 -20.42
N LEU A 79 -0.93 -19.39 -19.57
CA LEU A 79 -0.94 -20.82 -19.28
C LEU A 79 -1.50 -21.09 -17.89
N PRO A 80 -2.17 -22.24 -17.66
CA PRO A 80 -2.54 -22.65 -16.32
C PRO A 80 -1.28 -22.80 -15.46
N PRO A 81 -1.35 -22.44 -14.16
CA PRO A 81 -0.20 -22.57 -13.28
C PRO A 81 0.24 -24.05 -13.19
N PRO A 82 1.56 -24.33 -13.13
CA PRO A 82 2.06 -25.67 -12.88
C PRO A 82 1.46 -26.26 -11.58
N GLU A 83 1.28 -27.58 -11.54
CA GLU A 83 0.60 -28.27 -10.42
C GLU A 83 1.25 -28.02 -9.06
N ASP A 84 2.57 -27.76 -9.02
CA ASP A 84 3.32 -27.50 -7.80
C ASP A 84 3.29 -26.02 -7.35
N THR A 85 2.72 -25.12 -8.15
CA THR A 85 2.68 -23.68 -7.83
C THR A 85 1.59 -23.35 -6.81
N ILE A 86 0.48 -24.08 -6.82
CA ILE A 86 -0.65 -23.88 -5.91
C ILE A 86 -0.82 -25.13 -5.07
N ILE A 87 -0.31 -25.07 -3.84
CA ILE A 87 -0.38 -26.21 -2.91
C ILE A 87 -1.75 -26.18 -2.20
N PRO A 88 -2.57 -27.24 -2.30
CA PRO A 88 -3.83 -27.34 -1.57
C PRO A 88 -3.60 -27.31 -0.06
N TYR A 89 -4.45 -26.59 0.67
CA TYR A 89 -4.32 -26.43 2.12
C TYR A 89 -4.33 -27.76 2.89
N GLN A 90 -5.02 -28.80 2.40
CA GLN A 90 -5.04 -30.10 3.07
C GLN A 90 -3.69 -30.85 2.99
N LYS A 91 -2.81 -30.46 2.06
CA LYS A 91 -1.47 -31.06 1.92
C LYS A 91 -0.43 -30.42 2.86
N LEU A 92 -0.79 -29.34 3.56
CA LEU A 92 0.13 -28.67 4.47
C LEU A 92 0.26 -29.51 5.74
N LEU A 93 1.49 -29.74 6.18
CA LEU A 93 1.77 -30.47 7.41
C LEU A 93 1.46 -29.60 8.62
N GLU A 94 0.91 -30.21 9.67
CA GLU A 94 0.73 -29.54 10.95
C GLU A 94 2.09 -29.26 11.59
N THR A 95 2.28 -28.03 12.06
CA THR A 95 3.51 -27.58 12.69
C THR A 95 3.53 -27.99 14.16
N ASN A 96 4.67 -28.50 14.64
CA ASN A 96 4.85 -28.78 16.06
C ASN A 96 4.87 -27.47 16.87
N ILE A 97 4.52 -27.53 18.15
CA ILE A 97 4.36 -26.34 19.01
C ILE A 97 5.69 -25.59 19.19
N ASP A 98 6.81 -26.30 19.33
CA ASP A 98 8.13 -25.70 19.50
C ASP A 98 8.58 -24.96 18.25
N ASP A 99 8.42 -25.57 17.07
CA ASP A 99 8.70 -24.95 15.77
C ASP A 99 7.79 -23.74 15.54
N ALA A 100 6.51 -23.84 15.93
CA ALA A 100 5.55 -22.76 15.80
C ALA A 100 5.97 -21.52 16.60
N LYS A 101 6.54 -21.68 17.80
CA LYS A 101 7.02 -20.55 18.60
C LYS A 101 8.18 -19.81 17.92
N GLU A 102 9.14 -20.55 17.37
CA GLU A 102 10.29 -19.96 16.67
C GLU A 102 9.82 -19.21 15.41
N LEU A 103 8.91 -19.81 14.64
CA LEU A 103 8.30 -19.20 13.46
C LEU A 103 7.51 -17.93 13.79
N LEU A 104 6.69 -17.97 14.84
CA LEU A 104 5.93 -16.80 15.29
C LEU A 104 6.85 -15.68 15.77
N ASN A 105 7.97 -15.99 16.42
CA ASN A 105 8.94 -14.99 16.83
C ASN A 105 9.59 -14.28 15.64
N LYS A 106 9.64 -14.91 14.46
CA LYS A 106 10.11 -14.31 13.20
C LYS A 106 9.00 -13.58 12.42
N LEU A 107 7.75 -13.65 12.87
CA LEU A 107 6.60 -13.08 12.18
C LEU A 107 6.26 -11.67 12.67
N ILE A 108 5.84 -10.82 11.74
CA ILE A 108 5.08 -9.59 12.01
C ILE A 108 3.70 -9.65 11.34
N VAL A 109 2.69 -9.06 11.99
CA VAL A 109 1.33 -9.02 11.45
C VAL A 109 0.97 -7.60 11.07
N VAL A 110 0.73 -7.36 9.78
CA VAL A 110 0.36 -6.06 9.24
C VAL A 110 -1.10 -6.06 8.81
N LYS A 111 -1.86 -5.08 9.31
CA LYS A 111 -3.27 -4.88 8.96
C LYS A 111 -3.42 -3.58 8.17
N LEU A 112 -4.04 -3.70 7.00
CA LEU A 112 -4.39 -2.55 6.15
C LEU A 112 -5.56 -1.79 6.78
N ASN A 113 -5.28 -0.58 7.27
CA ASN A 113 -6.20 0.30 8.01
C ASN A 113 -6.35 1.69 7.35
N GLY A 114 -6.07 1.79 6.06
CA GLY A 114 -6.24 3.04 5.30
C GLY A 114 -7.69 3.37 4.94
N GLY A 115 -8.59 2.39 5.03
CA GLY A 115 -9.98 2.47 4.58
C GLY A 115 -10.90 3.18 5.56
N LEU A 116 -11.78 4.02 5.00
CA LEU A 116 -12.85 4.68 5.73
C LEU A 116 -14.13 3.82 5.76
N GLY A 117 -14.91 3.96 6.82
CA GLY A 117 -16.21 3.31 7.00
C GLY A 117 -17.37 3.96 6.24
N THR A 118 -17.10 4.85 5.28
CA THR A 118 -18.13 5.70 4.62
C THR A 118 -19.17 4.88 3.87
N THR A 119 -18.80 3.76 3.25
CA THR A 119 -19.74 2.85 2.58
C THR A 119 -20.70 2.18 3.56
N MET A 120 -20.35 2.14 4.85
CA MET A 120 -21.19 1.61 5.93
C MET A 120 -21.90 2.73 6.71
N GLY A 121 -21.82 3.99 6.25
CA GLY A 121 -22.45 5.14 6.89
C GLY A 121 -21.70 5.68 8.13
N CYS A 122 -20.47 5.22 8.38
CA CYS A 122 -19.66 5.70 9.50
C CYS A 122 -18.64 6.75 9.05
N GLN A 123 -18.48 7.80 9.86
CA GLN A 123 -17.39 8.77 9.72
C GLN A 123 -16.23 8.28 10.58
N GLY A 124 -15.15 7.81 9.96
CA GLY A 124 -13.95 7.32 10.64
C GLY A 124 -13.34 6.05 10.01
N PRO A 125 -12.23 5.53 10.57
CA PRO A 125 -11.59 4.30 10.12
C PRO A 125 -12.54 3.11 10.22
N LYS A 126 -12.53 2.26 9.19
CA LYS A 126 -13.37 1.05 9.16
C LYS A 126 -13.08 0.10 10.33
N SER A 127 -11.86 0.14 10.85
CA SER A 127 -11.41 -0.69 11.97
C SER A 127 -12.15 -0.46 13.29
N VAL A 128 -12.74 0.73 13.47
CA VAL A 128 -13.43 1.15 14.71
C VAL A 128 -14.91 0.76 14.71
N ILE A 129 -15.40 0.21 13.60
CA ILE A 129 -16.79 -0.22 13.50
C ILE A 129 -16.99 -1.46 14.40
N SER A 130 -17.98 -1.39 15.30
CA SER A 130 -18.39 -2.52 16.12
C SER A 130 -18.99 -3.62 15.25
N VAL A 131 -18.46 -4.84 15.39
CA VAL A 131 -18.86 -6.02 14.60
C VAL A 131 -19.70 -6.97 15.43
N ARG A 132 -19.20 -7.37 16.61
CA ARG A 132 -19.84 -8.39 17.45
C ARG A 132 -19.71 -8.03 18.92
N SER A 133 -20.82 -8.09 19.65
CA SER A 133 -20.85 -7.85 21.10
C SER A 133 -20.21 -6.53 21.53
N GLY A 134 -20.31 -5.49 20.70
CA GLY A 134 -19.68 -4.19 20.94
C GLY A 134 -18.18 -4.11 20.58
N LEU A 135 -17.54 -5.23 20.26
CA LEU A 135 -16.13 -5.28 19.85
C LEU A 135 -15.96 -4.81 18.41
N THR A 136 -14.96 -3.97 18.19
CA THR A 136 -14.56 -3.46 16.88
C THR A 136 -13.69 -4.46 16.11
N PHE A 137 -13.45 -4.22 14.82
CA PHE A 137 -12.47 -5.03 14.08
C PHE A 137 -11.08 -4.97 14.72
N LEU A 138 -10.67 -3.79 15.18
CA LEU A 138 -9.39 -3.62 15.86
C LEU A 138 -9.33 -4.44 17.16
N ASP A 139 -10.39 -4.41 17.97
CA ASP A 139 -10.47 -5.21 19.21
C ASP A 139 -10.30 -6.70 18.94
N LEU A 140 -10.99 -7.20 17.92
CA LEU A 140 -10.94 -8.62 17.57
C LEU A 140 -9.55 -9.04 17.08
N ASN A 141 -8.87 -8.22 16.28
CA ASN A 141 -7.51 -8.52 15.83
C ASN A 141 -6.51 -8.50 17.00
N ILE A 142 -6.66 -7.55 17.94
CA ILE A 142 -5.83 -7.46 19.14
C ILE A 142 -6.05 -8.69 20.03
N GLN A 143 -7.31 -9.08 20.28
CA GLN A 143 -7.64 -10.27 21.07
C GLN A 143 -7.09 -11.56 20.45
N GLN A 144 -7.17 -11.70 19.12
CA GLN A 144 -6.61 -12.84 18.41
C GLN A 144 -5.09 -12.94 18.61
N LEU A 145 -4.37 -11.83 18.48
CA LEU A 145 -2.92 -11.80 18.68
C LEU A 145 -2.52 -11.96 20.15
N GLU A 146 -3.26 -11.38 21.08
CA GLU A 146 -3.03 -11.56 22.51
C GLU A 146 -3.20 -13.02 22.92
N GLN A 147 -4.26 -13.68 22.43
CA GLN A 147 -4.45 -15.11 22.65
C GLN A 147 -3.31 -15.92 22.03
N LEU A 148 -2.89 -15.59 20.81
CA LEU A 148 -1.77 -16.25 20.14
C LEU A 148 -0.47 -16.14 20.95
N ASN A 149 -0.10 -14.92 21.35
CA ASN A 149 1.09 -14.64 22.15
C ASN A 149 1.05 -15.37 23.50
N ARG A 150 -0.12 -15.41 24.15
CA ARG A 150 -0.31 -16.12 25.42
C ARG A 150 -0.23 -17.65 25.27
N THR A 151 -0.80 -18.20 24.20
CA THR A 151 -0.83 -19.66 23.98
C THR A 151 0.54 -20.22 23.62
N TYR A 152 1.29 -19.53 22.75
CA TYR A 152 2.60 -20.00 22.28
C TYR A 152 3.79 -19.37 23.02
N GLY A 153 3.54 -18.40 23.91
CA GLY A 153 4.58 -17.69 24.66
C GLY A 153 5.53 -16.90 23.74
N CYS A 154 4.99 -16.30 22.69
CA CYS A 154 5.70 -15.48 21.70
C CYS A 154 5.29 -14.00 21.79
N ASP A 155 6.02 -13.13 21.10
CA ASP A 155 5.75 -11.68 21.04
C ASP A 155 5.62 -11.24 19.57
N VAL A 156 4.44 -11.50 19.00
CA VAL A 156 4.09 -11.08 17.64
C VAL A 156 3.55 -9.65 17.69
N PRO A 157 4.20 -8.69 17.01
CA PRO A 157 3.72 -7.32 16.95
C PRO A 157 2.58 -7.16 15.93
N LEU A 158 1.65 -6.26 16.24
CA LEU A 158 0.61 -5.79 15.33
C LEU A 158 1.04 -4.45 14.72
N ILE A 159 1.03 -4.35 13.40
CA ILE A 159 1.32 -3.10 12.69
C ILE A 159 0.10 -2.67 11.90
N LEU A 160 -0.31 -1.42 12.08
CA LEU A 160 -1.42 -0.81 11.37
C LEU A 160 -0.91 0.14 10.28
N MET A 161 -1.19 -0.19 9.02
CA MET A 161 -0.95 0.70 7.89
C MET A 161 -2.13 1.66 7.75
N ASN A 162 -1.97 2.89 8.24
CA ASN A 162 -3.00 3.92 8.23
C ASN A 162 -2.96 4.74 6.93
N SER A 163 -3.95 5.61 6.73
CA SER A 163 -3.90 6.71 5.75
C SER A 163 -3.96 8.03 6.48
N PHE A 164 -3.66 9.14 5.80
CA PHE A 164 -3.85 10.48 6.36
C PHE A 164 -5.30 10.74 6.81
N ASN A 165 -6.28 9.98 6.32
CA ASN A 165 -7.67 10.08 6.75
C ASN A 165 -7.97 9.29 8.04
N THR A 166 -7.16 8.27 8.36
CA THR A 166 -7.42 7.36 9.49
C THR A 166 -6.40 7.48 10.61
N HIS A 167 -5.25 8.10 10.37
CA HIS A 167 -4.10 8.10 11.28
C HIS A 167 -4.41 8.74 12.64
N GLU A 168 -4.90 10.00 12.65
CA GLU A 168 -5.16 10.72 13.91
C GLU A 168 -6.23 10.05 14.78
N GLU A 169 -7.30 9.54 14.16
CA GLU A 169 -8.35 8.84 14.89
C GLU A 169 -7.87 7.50 15.42
N THR A 170 -7.07 6.77 14.63
CA THR A 170 -6.48 5.50 15.06
C THR A 170 -5.54 5.72 16.24
N GLU A 171 -4.69 6.74 16.20
CA GLU A 171 -3.75 7.05 17.29
C GLU A 171 -4.47 7.38 18.61
N LYS A 172 -5.54 8.17 18.57
CA LYS A 172 -6.39 8.45 19.74
C LYS A 172 -6.99 7.18 20.34
N ILE A 173 -7.38 6.24 19.49
CA ILE A 173 -7.98 4.97 19.91
C ILE A 173 -6.93 4.02 20.47
N LEU A 174 -5.71 4.02 19.92
CA LEU A 174 -4.60 3.19 20.37
C LEU A 174 -4.21 3.44 21.83
N GLN A 175 -4.41 4.66 22.35
CA GLN A 175 -4.16 4.99 23.76
C GLN A 175 -4.96 4.10 24.74
N LYS A 176 -6.13 3.59 24.32
CA LYS A 176 -6.97 2.70 25.12
C LYS A 176 -6.34 1.31 25.34
N TYR A 177 -5.42 0.90 24.47
CA TYR A 177 -4.80 -0.43 24.50
C TYR A 177 -3.40 -0.44 25.11
N SER A 178 -3.02 0.63 25.83
CA SER A 178 -1.70 0.76 26.48
C SER A 178 -1.41 -0.32 27.53
N HIS A 179 -2.42 -1.03 28.03
CA HIS A 179 -2.28 -2.12 28.99
C HIS A 179 -2.37 -3.52 28.37
N VAL A 180 -2.56 -3.62 27.05
CA VAL A 180 -2.64 -4.92 26.36
C VAL A 180 -1.24 -5.50 26.18
N SER A 181 -1.13 -6.83 26.28
CA SER A 181 0.13 -7.56 26.17
C SER A 181 0.70 -7.67 24.73
N VAL A 182 0.17 -6.89 23.78
CA VAL A 182 0.54 -6.91 22.36
C VAL A 182 1.17 -5.57 22.00
N LYS A 183 2.36 -5.61 21.40
CA LYS A 183 3.01 -4.41 20.86
C LYS A 183 2.31 -3.97 19.59
N ILE A 184 1.76 -2.76 19.61
CA ILE A 184 1.06 -2.17 18.47
C ILE A 184 1.90 -1.03 17.90
N TYR A 185 2.21 -1.12 16.61
CA TYR A 185 2.86 -0.08 15.82
C TYR A 185 1.88 0.44 14.79
N ASN A 186 2.09 1.68 14.33
CA ASN A 186 1.38 2.23 13.21
C ASN A 186 2.35 3.00 12.32
N PHE A 187 2.01 3.08 11.04
CA PHE A 187 2.67 3.98 10.10
C PHE A 187 1.65 4.51 9.12
N ASN A 188 1.97 5.63 8.49
CA ASN A 188 1.11 6.22 7.48
C ASN A 188 1.59 5.84 6.09
N GLN A 189 0.66 5.51 5.21
CA GLN A 189 0.97 5.35 3.78
C GLN A 189 1.16 6.70 3.11
N SER A 190 1.76 6.69 1.92
CA SER A 190 2.05 7.87 1.12
C SER A 190 0.79 8.69 0.81
N LYS A 191 0.96 9.99 0.62
CA LYS A 191 -0.12 10.92 0.23
C LYS A 191 0.14 11.52 -1.14
N TYR A 192 -0.60 11.11 -2.17
CA TYR A 192 -0.40 11.59 -3.55
C TYR A 192 -1.46 12.62 -3.96
N PRO A 193 -1.09 13.64 -4.75
CA PRO A 193 -2.04 14.62 -5.24
C PRO A 193 -2.88 14.02 -6.36
N ARG A 194 -4.18 14.31 -6.37
CA ARG A 194 -5.05 13.93 -7.49
C ARG A 194 -4.70 14.72 -8.73
N ILE A 195 -4.94 14.12 -9.89
CA ILE A 195 -4.72 14.72 -11.21
C ILE A 195 -6.05 15.17 -11.80
N ASP A 196 -6.06 16.36 -12.39
CA ASP A 196 -7.16 16.78 -13.24
C ASP A 196 -7.10 16.08 -14.61
N ARG A 197 -8.23 15.50 -15.03
CA ARG A 197 -8.30 14.63 -16.21
C ARG A 197 -7.92 15.34 -17.51
N GLU A 198 -8.25 16.62 -17.65
CA GLU A 198 -8.06 17.35 -18.91
C GLU A 198 -6.65 17.94 -19.00
N THR A 199 -6.17 18.51 -17.90
CA THR A 199 -4.87 19.19 -17.86
C THR A 199 -3.71 18.25 -17.56
N LEU A 200 -3.97 17.07 -16.98
CA LEU A 200 -2.97 16.14 -16.46
C LEU A 200 -2.03 16.77 -15.41
N LEU A 201 -2.52 17.79 -14.71
CA LEU A 201 -1.79 18.49 -13.66
C LEU A 201 -2.37 18.16 -12.26
N PRO A 202 -1.57 18.30 -11.20
CA PRO A 202 -2.04 18.09 -9.84
C PRO A 202 -3.10 19.12 -9.47
N VAL A 203 -4.19 18.68 -8.84
CA VAL A 203 -5.27 19.56 -8.35
C VAL A 203 -4.82 20.33 -7.10
N ALA A 204 -3.96 19.72 -6.29
CA ALA A 204 -3.45 20.32 -5.06
C ALA A 204 -2.60 21.57 -5.36
N THR A 205 -2.89 22.65 -4.63
CA THR A 205 -2.17 23.94 -4.74
C THR A 205 -1.15 24.17 -3.63
N SER A 206 -1.27 23.45 -2.51
CA SER A 206 -0.37 23.51 -1.35
C SER A 206 -0.27 22.14 -0.67
N ILE A 207 0.91 21.79 -0.16
CA ILE A 207 1.14 20.56 0.61
C ILE A 207 0.43 20.59 1.96
N ASP A 208 0.54 21.72 2.65
CA ASP A 208 -0.02 21.91 3.99
C ASP A 208 -1.47 22.45 3.95
N GLY A 209 -2.08 22.49 2.75
CA GLY A 209 -3.46 22.94 2.57
C GLY A 209 -4.47 22.00 3.23
N SER A 210 -5.53 22.57 3.80
CA SER A 210 -6.59 21.84 4.51
C SER A 210 -7.49 20.98 3.61
N ASP A 211 -7.33 21.07 2.29
CA ASP A 211 -8.19 20.36 1.35
C ASP A 211 -7.69 18.92 1.11
N ASN A 212 -8.06 18.03 2.02
CA ASN A 212 -7.81 16.59 1.90
C ASN A 212 -8.45 15.96 0.66
N ALA A 213 -9.44 16.59 0.01
CA ALA A 213 -10.08 16.06 -1.18
C ALA A 213 -9.18 16.16 -2.43
N CYS A 214 -8.18 17.04 -2.41
CA CYS A 214 -7.16 17.14 -3.46
C CYS A 214 -6.14 16.00 -3.43
N TRP A 215 -6.17 15.14 -2.40
CA TRP A 215 -5.19 14.09 -2.16
C TRP A 215 -5.84 12.71 -2.11
N TYR A 216 -5.05 11.66 -2.33
CA TYR A 216 -5.49 10.29 -2.19
C TYR A 216 -4.35 9.39 -1.70
N PRO A 217 -4.66 8.32 -0.95
CA PRO A 217 -3.69 7.27 -0.67
C PRO A 217 -3.51 6.41 -1.93
N PRO A 218 -2.27 6.07 -2.35
CA PRO A 218 -1.99 5.29 -3.58
C PRO A 218 -2.37 3.80 -3.51
N GLY A 219 -3.34 3.45 -2.67
CA GLY A 219 -3.82 2.08 -2.49
C GLY A 219 -2.88 1.22 -1.65
N HIS A 220 -3.25 -0.05 -1.47
CA HIS A 220 -2.52 -0.98 -0.60
C HIS A 220 -1.16 -1.41 -1.16
N GLY A 221 -0.86 -1.15 -2.44
CA GLY A 221 0.42 -1.48 -3.07
C GLY A 221 1.58 -0.62 -2.58
N ASP A 222 1.28 0.55 -1.99
CA ASP A 222 2.27 1.46 -1.40
C ASP A 222 2.87 0.93 -0.09
N ILE A 223 2.38 -0.19 0.43
CA ILE A 223 2.90 -0.81 1.66
C ILE A 223 4.42 -0.98 1.64
N TYR A 224 5.01 -1.40 0.52
CA TYR A 224 6.44 -1.66 0.44
C TYR A 224 7.26 -0.38 0.63
N GLN A 225 6.87 0.69 -0.07
CA GLN A 225 7.56 1.97 0.01
C GLN A 225 7.30 2.66 1.35
N ALA A 226 6.05 2.72 1.80
CA ALA A 226 5.69 3.34 3.06
C ALA A 226 6.29 2.62 4.27
N PHE A 227 6.34 1.28 4.25
CA PHE A 227 6.93 0.51 5.33
C PHE A 227 8.45 0.69 5.40
N TYR A 228 9.13 0.73 4.26
CA TYR A 228 10.55 1.07 4.20
C TYR A 228 10.82 2.49 4.71
N GLN A 229 10.08 3.49 4.23
CA GLN A 229 10.23 4.89 4.64
C GLN A 229 9.90 5.12 6.12
N SER A 230 9.04 4.29 6.73
CA SER A 230 8.72 4.38 8.15
C SER A 230 9.88 4.02 9.07
N GLY A 231 10.92 3.34 8.55
CA GLY A 231 12.03 2.79 9.34
C GLY A 231 11.66 1.54 10.16
N LEU A 232 10.38 1.15 10.18
CA LEU A 232 9.92 -0.05 10.88
C LEU A 232 10.49 -1.32 10.24
N LEU A 233 10.69 -1.34 8.91
CA LEU A 233 11.28 -2.50 8.23
C LEU A 233 12.65 -2.85 8.82
N ASP A 234 13.56 -1.87 8.85
CA ASP A 234 14.91 -2.06 9.38
C ASP A 234 14.86 -2.45 10.87
N GLN A 235 14.00 -1.79 11.65
CA GLN A 235 13.79 -2.11 13.05
C GLN A 235 13.34 -3.55 13.29
N PHE A 236 12.45 -4.10 12.45
CA PHE A 236 11.97 -5.47 12.59
C PHE A 236 13.00 -6.49 12.09
N ILE A 237 13.76 -6.17 11.04
CA ILE A 237 14.88 -7.00 10.59
C ILE A 237 15.94 -7.11 11.69
N GLU A 238 16.28 -6.00 12.37
CA GLU A 238 17.21 -6.01 13.51
C GLU A 238 16.69 -6.82 14.71
N GLN A 239 15.36 -6.90 14.87
CA GLN A 239 14.71 -7.76 15.87
C GLN A 239 14.66 -9.25 15.45
N GLY A 240 15.20 -9.62 14.30
CA GLY A 240 15.21 -10.98 13.78
C GLY A 240 13.86 -11.42 13.20
N LYS A 241 13.02 -10.47 12.76
CA LYS A 241 11.79 -10.78 12.03
C LYS A 241 12.10 -11.03 10.55
N GLU A 242 11.52 -12.07 9.98
CA GLU A 242 11.76 -12.52 8.60
C GLU A 242 10.48 -12.44 7.74
N TYR A 243 9.30 -12.64 8.34
CA TYR A 243 8.04 -12.77 7.58
C TYR A 243 7.02 -11.71 7.95
N MET A 244 6.31 -11.22 6.94
CA MET A 244 5.20 -10.28 7.09
C MET A 244 3.89 -10.94 6.66
N PHE A 245 2.95 -11.09 7.59
CA PHE A 245 1.58 -11.49 7.29
C PHE A 245 0.71 -10.26 7.06
N LEU A 246 0.31 -10.05 5.80
CA LEU A 246 -0.51 -8.91 5.39
C LEU A 246 -1.97 -9.31 5.22
N SER A 247 -2.89 -8.56 5.83
CA SER A 247 -4.32 -8.70 5.53
C SER A 247 -5.09 -7.39 5.72
N ASN A 248 -6.30 -7.33 5.19
CA ASN A 248 -7.22 -6.25 5.56
C ASN A 248 -7.68 -6.39 7.00
N ILE A 249 -7.96 -5.27 7.66
CA ILE A 249 -8.47 -5.25 9.04
C ILE A 249 -9.94 -5.72 9.12
N ASP A 250 -10.69 -5.58 8.04
CA ASP A 250 -12.10 -6.00 7.95
C ASP A 250 -12.27 -7.49 7.63
N ASN A 251 -11.20 -8.20 7.31
CA ASN A 251 -11.21 -9.64 7.12
C ASN A 251 -10.93 -10.36 8.44
N LEU A 252 -11.98 -10.67 9.19
CA LEU A 252 -11.88 -11.42 10.45
C LEU A 252 -11.42 -12.88 10.29
N GLY A 253 -11.50 -13.44 9.07
CA GLY A 253 -11.02 -14.79 8.76
C GLY A 253 -9.52 -14.84 8.49
N ALA A 254 -8.84 -13.70 8.37
CA ALA A 254 -7.40 -13.62 8.17
C ALA A 254 -6.65 -13.75 9.51
N THR A 255 -6.75 -14.93 10.11
CA THR A 255 -6.01 -15.32 11.31
C THR A 255 -4.62 -15.83 10.95
N VAL A 256 -3.67 -15.71 11.89
CA VAL A 256 -2.34 -16.30 11.75
C VAL A 256 -2.48 -17.82 11.72
N ASP A 257 -1.95 -18.44 10.67
CA ASP A 257 -2.11 -19.86 10.37
C ASP A 257 -0.74 -20.52 10.37
N LEU A 258 -0.51 -21.37 11.36
CA LEU A 258 0.80 -22.01 11.60
C LEU A 258 1.19 -22.97 10.48
N CYS A 259 0.22 -23.60 9.83
CA CYS A 259 0.47 -24.52 8.72
C CYS A 259 0.97 -23.76 7.48
N LYS A 260 0.49 -22.53 7.26
CA LYS A 260 0.93 -21.67 6.14
C LYS A 260 2.32 -21.08 6.36
N ILE A 261 2.65 -20.68 7.59
CA ILE A 261 3.94 -20.05 7.90
C ILE A 261 5.09 -21.03 7.69
N ASN A 262 4.89 -22.32 8.02
CA ASN A 262 5.91 -23.35 7.85
C ASN A 262 6.37 -23.50 6.38
N ILE A 263 5.46 -23.28 5.42
CA ILE A 263 5.77 -23.36 3.99
C ILE A 263 6.47 -22.11 3.50
N LEU A 264 6.12 -20.93 4.02
CA LEU A 264 6.86 -19.70 3.71
C LEU A 264 8.34 -19.82 4.08
N VAL A 265 8.65 -20.53 5.17
CA VAL A 265 10.03 -20.81 5.60
C VAL A 265 10.75 -21.79 4.67
N LEU A 266 10.02 -22.73 4.08
CA LEU A 266 10.58 -23.64 3.09
C LEU A 266 10.86 -22.98 1.73
N PHE A 267 10.19 -21.86 1.41
CA PHE A 267 10.27 -21.20 0.09
C PHE A 267 11.04 -19.88 0.07
N VAL A 268 11.26 -19.22 1.21
CA VAL A 268 11.92 -17.90 1.25
C VAL A 268 13.00 -17.90 2.32
N SER A 269 14.19 -18.41 1.97
CA SER A 269 15.41 -17.87 2.57
C SER A 269 15.70 -16.55 1.86
N ILE A 270 15.68 -15.45 2.62
CA ILE A 270 16.10 -14.11 2.17
C ILE A 270 17.60 -14.13 1.87
#